data_AF-A0A7J4RBA1-F1
#
_entry.id   AF-A0A7J4RBA1-F1
#
_cell.length_a   1.000
_cell.length_b   1.000
_cell.length_c   1.000
_cell.angle_alpha   90.00
_cell.angle_beta   90.00
_cell.angle_gamma   90.00
#
_symmetry.space_group_name_H-M   'P 1'
#
loop_
_entity.id
_entity.type
_entity.pdbx_description
1 polymer ?
#
loop_
_entity_poly.entity_id
_entity_poly.type
_entity_poly.pdbx_seq_one_letter_code
_entity_poly.pdbx_strand_id
1 'polypeptide(L)'
;EEGDDQKETMSGSYPDIAADWTQVLPNHDDTDGYHETSGTSFATPRTAGILSFILQELREEFNDGGSGASTERGGYLVNGTASDGESFTIRNSEVRNALNLSAWYPSFTTWDPFSGTTPVSPVAPCTQVGWGVVNMSNIEPMLMHLNGTQPMDNRPGDVVLCMNINQEAREAYWGVYPSAPDDVLVSDREAIFREE
;
A
#
# COMPACT_ATOMS: atom_id res chain seq x y z
N GLU A 1 -26.57 3.46 20.69
CA GLU A 1 -25.26 2.99 20.19
C GLU A 1 -25.55 2.31 18.87
N GLU A 2 -25.47 3.08 17.79
CA GLU A 2 -25.55 2.49 16.45
C GLU A 2 -24.21 1.81 16.24
N GLY A 3 -24.19 0.48 16.40
CA GLY A 3 -23.10 -0.32 15.88
C GLY A 3 -23.02 -0.03 14.39
N ASP A 4 -21.93 0.60 13.96
CA ASP A 4 -21.68 0.94 12.58
C ASP A 4 -21.36 -0.37 11.84
N ASP A 5 -22.42 -1.17 11.61
CA ASP A 5 -22.44 -2.41 10.82
C ASP A 5 -22.39 -2.08 9.32
N GLN A 6 -21.80 -0.92 8.96
CA GLN A 6 -21.50 -0.62 7.58
C GLN A 6 -20.42 -1.59 7.10
N LYS A 7 -20.54 -1.98 5.83
CA LYS A 7 -19.71 -3.02 5.25
C LYS A 7 -18.28 -2.51 5.08
N GLU A 8 -17.48 -2.52 6.14
CA GLU A 8 -16.17 -1.87 6.20
C GLU A 8 -15.10 -2.55 5.35
N THR A 9 -15.24 -3.87 5.09
CA THR A 9 -14.43 -4.59 4.09
C THR A 9 -14.87 -4.33 2.64
N MET A 10 -16.02 -3.68 2.43
CA MET A 10 -16.47 -3.16 1.12
C MET A 10 -16.51 -1.62 1.08
N SER A 11 -15.89 -0.94 2.04
CA SER A 11 -15.83 0.51 2.09
C SER A 11 -14.86 0.99 1.01
N GLY A 12 -15.42 1.49 -0.10
CA GLY A 12 -14.72 1.74 -1.36
C GLY A 12 -14.58 0.45 -2.19
N SER A 13 -15.39 0.29 -3.24
CA SER A 13 -15.23 -0.84 -4.16
C SER A 13 -13.90 -0.75 -4.89
N TYR A 14 -13.23 -1.89 -5.04
CA TYR A 14 -11.90 -2.01 -5.67
C TYR A 14 -10.82 -1.22 -4.92
N PRO A 15 -10.47 -1.51 -3.67
CA PRO A 15 -9.29 -0.90 -3.05
C PRO A 15 -8.01 -1.36 -3.75
N ASP A 16 -6.93 -0.58 -3.60
CA ASP A 16 -5.60 -1.05 -4.04
C ASP A 16 -5.06 -2.08 -3.05
N ILE A 17 -5.17 -1.79 -1.74
CA ILE A 17 -4.80 -2.65 -0.62
C ILE A 17 -5.77 -2.44 0.54
N ALA A 18 -5.98 -3.47 1.35
CA ALA A 18 -6.67 -3.39 2.62
C ALA A 18 -5.68 -3.43 3.81
N ALA A 19 -6.05 -2.78 4.92
CA ALA A 19 -5.32 -2.87 6.18
C ALA A 19 -6.33 -2.85 7.33
N ASP A 20 -5.89 -3.19 8.54
CA ASP A 20 -6.76 -3.16 9.71
C ASP A 20 -7.41 -1.77 9.89
N TRP A 21 -8.74 -1.75 9.85
CA TRP A 21 -9.58 -0.57 9.87
C TRP A 21 -10.21 -0.32 11.25
N THR A 22 -10.04 -1.25 12.19
CA THR A 22 -10.58 -1.17 13.55
C THR A 22 -9.51 -0.70 14.53
N GLN A 23 -9.83 0.26 15.38
CA GLN A 23 -8.92 0.75 16.40
C GLN A 23 -9.67 1.00 17.70
N VAL A 24 -9.00 0.79 18.82
CA VAL A 24 -9.48 1.20 20.14
C VAL A 24 -8.76 2.50 20.48
N LEU A 25 -9.46 3.62 20.38
CA LEU A 25 -8.89 4.96 20.53
C LEU A 25 -9.58 5.72 21.67
N PRO A 26 -8.86 6.63 22.37
CA PRO A 26 -9.49 7.58 23.26
C PRO A 26 -10.53 8.40 22.48
N ASN A 27 -11.75 8.49 23.02
CA ASN A 27 -12.76 9.35 22.41
C ASN A 27 -12.46 10.81 22.76
N HIS A 28 -12.63 11.72 21.79
CA HIS A 28 -12.42 13.15 21.98
C HIS A 28 -13.34 13.78 23.05
N ASP A 29 -14.48 13.13 23.32
CA ASP A 29 -15.46 13.57 24.32
C ASP A 29 -15.25 12.96 25.72
N ASP A 30 -14.36 11.96 25.86
CA ASP A 30 -14.14 11.25 27.12
C ASP A 30 -12.69 11.43 27.61
N THR A 31 -12.53 11.79 28.88
CA THR A 31 -11.20 12.01 29.49
C THR A 31 -10.46 10.72 29.87
N ASP A 32 -11.16 9.60 29.94
CA ASP A 32 -10.67 8.29 30.39
C ASP A 32 -11.21 7.09 29.59
N GLY A 33 -12.14 7.32 28.66
CA GLY A 33 -12.79 6.28 27.85
C GLY A 33 -12.07 5.99 26.54
N TYR A 34 -11.77 4.71 26.30
CA TYR A 34 -11.42 4.20 24.98
C TYR A 34 -12.66 3.62 24.32
N HIS A 35 -12.81 3.88 23.03
CA HIS A 35 -13.92 3.39 22.23
C HIS A 35 -13.41 2.72 20.97
N GLU A 36 -14.14 1.71 20.51
CA GLU A 36 -13.87 1.08 19.23
C GLU A 36 -14.36 1.99 18.10
N THR A 37 -13.51 2.25 17.13
CA THR A 37 -13.82 3.01 15.93
C THR A 37 -13.35 2.25 14.70
N SER A 38 -14.08 2.38 13.60
CA SER A 38 -13.85 1.65 12.36
C SER A 38 -13.92 2.58 11.16
N GLY A 39 -13.21 2.21 10.09
CA GLY A 39 -13.31 2.88 8.80
C GLY A 39 -12.01 2.92 8.00
N THR A 40 -12.12 3.17 6.70
CA THR A 40 -10.95 3.32 5.79
C THR A 40 -10.03 4.47 6.18
N SER A 41 -10.58 5.50 6.84
CA SER A 41 -9.84 6.59 7.48
C SER A 41 -8.85 6.11 8.55
N PHE A 42 -9.04 4.92 9.12
CA PHE A 42 -8.13 4.29 10.08
C PHE A 42 -7.18 3.27 9.44
N ALA A 43 -7.57 2.64 8.34
CA ALA A 43 -6.70 1.75 7.56
C ALA A 43 -5.58 2.51 6.82
N THR A 44 -5.90 3.69 6.29
CA THR A 44 -4.96 4.56 5.55
C THR A 44 -3.73 4.96 6.38
N PRO A 45 -3.88 5.56 7.59
CA PRO A 45 -2.73 5.95 8.40
C PRO A 45 -1.90 4.75 8.88
N ARG A 46 -2.49 3.57 9.07
CA ARG A 46 -1.73 2.36 9.38
C ARG A 46 -0.82 1.94 8.23
N THR A 47 -1.36 1.91 7.01
CA THR A 47 -0.57 1.61 5.80
C THR A 47 0.54 2.63 5.60
N ALA A 48 0.24 3.92 5.78
CA ALA A 48 1.23 4.99 5.71
C ALA A 48 2.32 4.84 6.79
N GLY A 49 1.95 4.42 8.01
CA GLY A 49 2.89 4.14 9.09
C GLY A 49 3.85 2.99 8.77
N ILE A 50 3.33 1.88 8.23
CA ILE A 50 4.15 0.74 7.78
C ILE A 50 5.18 1.20 6.72
N LEU A 51 4.72 1.90 5.69
CA LEU A 51 5.61 2.41 4.63
C LEU A 51 6.62 3.44 5.15
N SER A 52 6.21 4.30 6.08
CA SER A 52 7.09 5.30 6.69
C SER A 52 8.20 4.64 7.50
N PHE A 53 7.87 3.59 8.26
CA PHE A 53 8.84 2.79 9.00
C PHE A 53 9.86 2.15 8.04
N ILE A 54 9.38 1.47 6.99
CA ILE A 54 10.25 0.83 5.99
C ILE A 54 11.20 1.84 5.33
N LEU A 55 10.68 3.00 4.91
CA LEU A 55 11.51 4.05 4.31
C LEU A 55 12.52 4.63 5.30
N GLN A 56 12.16 4.74 6.58
CA GLN A 56 13.08 5.22 7.60
C GLN A 56 14.22 4.22 7.81
N GLU A 57 13.93 2.94 7.97
CA GLU A 57 14.94 1.89 8.14
C GLU A 57 15.89 1.82 6.94
N LEU A 58 15.37 1.85 5.70
CA LEU A 58 16.21 1.87 4.50
C LEU A 58 17.08 3.13 4.44
N ARG A 59 16.56 4.29 4.82
CA ARG A 59 17.36 5.52 4.87
C ARG A 59 18.48 5.43 5.91
N GLU A 60 18.19 4.87 7.07
CA GLU A 60 19.19 4.66 8.12
C GLU A 60 20.26 3.64 7.67
N GLU A 61 19.84 2.52 7.10
CA GLU A 61 20.73 1.46 6.59
C GLU A 61 21.70 1.99 5.52
N PHE A 62 21.20 2.82 4.59
CA PHE A 62 21.97 3.35 3.47
C PHE A 62 22.45 4.79 3.68
N ASN A 63 22.50 5.28 4.92
CA ASN A 63 23.04 6.61 5.28
C ASN A 63 22.44 7.78 4.46
N ASP A 64 21.14 7.71 4.18
CA ASP A 64 20.38 8.77 3.51
C ASP A 64 19.70 9.67 4.55
N GLY A 65 20.32 10.82 4.84
CA GLY A 65 19.76 11.84 5.74
C GLY A 65 18.65 12.70 5.13
N GLY A 66 18.26 12.47 3.88
CA GLY A 66 17.24 13.25 3.19
C GLY A 66 15.82 12.76 3.47
N SER A 67 14.82 13.60 3.16
CA SER A 67 13.41 13.17 3.10
C SER A 67 12.74 13.52 1.76
N GLY A 68 11.66 12.82 1.42
CA GLY A 68 10.84 13.07 0.23
C GLY A 68 11.46 12.67 -1.11
N ALA A 69 10.62 12.61 -2.15
CA ALA A 69 10.99 12.33 -3.54
C ALA A 69 11.02 13.63 -4.37
N SER A 70 11.92 14.56 -4.01
CA SER A 70 12.03 15.84 -4.71
C SER A 70 12.73 15.70 -6.06
N THR A 71 12.57 16.72 -6.91
CA THR A 71 13.25 16.83 -8.21
C THR A 71 14.77 16.84 -8.09
N GLU A 72 15.29 17.49 -7.05
CA GLU A 72 16.73 17.54 -6.74
C GLU A 72 17.28 16.16 -6.36
N ARG A 73 16.39 15.27 -5.91
CA ARG A 73 16.69 13.87 -5.57
C ARG A 73 16.34 12.90 -6.70
N GLY A 74 16.04 13.38 -7.91
CA GLY A 74 15.66 12.53 -9.04
C GLY A 74 14.39 11.71 -8.83
N GLY A 75 13.53 12.13 -7.89
CA GLY A 75 12.31 11.40 -7.52
C GLY A 75 12.54 10.15 -6.66
N TYR A 76 13.74 9.96 -6.11
CA TYR A 76 14.05 8.84 -5.23
C TYR A 76 13.52 9.07 -3.81
N LEU A 77 12.84 8.08 -3.24
CA LEU A 77 12.40 8.05 -1.84
C LEU A 77 13.54 7.70 -0.89
N VAL A 78 14.50 6.89 -1.35
CA VAL A 78 15.78 6.64 -0.68
C VAL A 78 16.88 6.91 -1.70
N ASN A 79 17.87 7.71 -1.32
CA ASN A 79 19.05 8.00 -2.15
C ASN A 79 20.28 8.03 -1.24
N GLY A 80 20.84 6.84 -1.00
CA GLY A 80 21.90 6.60 -0.04
C GLY A 80 23.09 5.85 -0.66
N THR A 81 23.96 5.40 0.22
CA THR A 81 25.16 4.62 -0.12
C THR A 81 25.31 3.46 0.85
N ALA A 82 25.55 2.27 0.32
CA ALA A 82 25.89 1.08 1.09
C ALA A 82 27.28 1.21 1.75
N SER A 83 27.56 0.31 2.70
CA SER A 83 28.82 0.32 3.47
C SER A 83 30.09 0.13 2.65
N ASP A 84 29.99 -0.46 1.46
CA ASP A 84 31.05 -0.66 0.48
C ASP A 84 31.21 0.51 -0.50
N GLY A 85 30.35 1.54 -0.39
CA GLY A 85 30.35 2.72 -1.24
C GLY A 85 29.46 2.62 -2.49
N GLU A 86 28.73 1.51 -2.68
CA GLU A 86 27.75 1.41 -3.77
C GLU A 86 26.55 2.33 -3.54
N SER A 87 26.06 2.97 -4.61
CA SER A 87 24.87 3.81 -4.54
C SER A 87 23.61 2.95 -4.39
N PHE A 88 22.73 3.33 -3.45
CA PHE A 88 21.46 2.67 -3.24
C PHE A 88 20.32 3.67 -3.45
N THR A 89 19.39 3.34 -4.34
CA THR A 89 18.26 4.22 -4.67
C THR A 89 16.96 3.45 -4.72
N ILE A 90 15.88 4.02 -4.18
CA ILE A 90 14.54 3.43 -4.22
C ILE A 90 13.53 4.47 -4.72
N ARG A 91 12.71 4.09 -5.70
CA ARG A 91 11.60 4.88 -6.24
C ARG A 91 10.25 4.44 -5.65
N ASN A 92 9.22 5.25 -5.88
CA ASN A 92 7.85 4.93 -5.46
C ASN A 92 7.35 3.60 -6.06
N SER A 93 7.68 3.33 -7.33
CA SER A 93 7.31 2.09 -8.02
C SER A 93 7.85 0.85 -7.32
N GLU A 94 9.08 0.89 -6.81
CA GLU A 94 9.71 -0.22 -6.09
C GLU A 94 9.06 -0.47 -4.74
N VAL A 95 8.75 0.60 -3.99
CA VAL A 95 8.01 0.51 -2.72
C VAL A 95 6.61 -0.05 -2.93
N ARG A 96 5.89 0.42 -3.97
CA ARG A 96 4.57 -0.10 -4.32
C ARG A 96 4.62 -1.56 -4.75
N ASN A 97 5.61 -1.95 -5.54
CA ASN A 97 5.80 -3.34 -5.92
C ASN A 97 6.05 -4.23 -4.71
N ALA A 98 6.95 -3.83 -3.80
CA ALA A 98 7.19 -4.55 -2.55
C ALA A 98 5.91 -4.68 -1.72
N LEU A 99 5.11 -3.61 -1.63
CA LEU A 99 3.84 -3.65 -0.90
C LEU A 99 2.87 -4.66 -1.52
N ASN A 100 2.74 -4.67 -2.85
CA ASN A 100 1.89 -5.60 -3.60
C ASN A 100 2.33 -7.06 -3.42
N LEU A 101 3.63 -7.32 -3.47
CA LEU A 101 4.21 -8.66 -3.26
C LEU A 101 3.95 -9.18 -1.84
N SER A 102 4.12 -8.30 -0.84
CA SER A 102 3.97 -8.67 0.56
C SER A 102 2.52 -8.92 1.00
N ALA A 103 1.55 -8.24 0.38
CA ALA A 103 0.15 -8.30 0.78
C ALA A 103 -0.40 -9.74 0.73
N TRP A 104 -1.24 -10.14 1.68
CA TRP A 104 -1.74 -11.52 1.75
C TRP A 104 -3.27 -11.58 1.64
N TYR A 105 -3.80 -12.69 1.14
CA TYR A 105 -5.25 -12.90 1.11
C TYR A 105 -5.69 -13.73 2.31
N PRO A 106 -6.65 -13.22 3.11
CA PRO A 106 -7.32 -14.03 4.11
C PRO A 106 -7.96 -15.26 3.46
N SER A 107 -7.63 -16.43 4.00
CA SER A 107 -8.34 -17.65 3.69
C SER A 107 -9.50 -17.85 4.68
N PHE A 108 -10.39 -18.78 4.35
CA PHE A 108 -11.45 -19.20 5.27
C PHE A 108 -10.91 -19.66 6.64
N THR A 109 -9.68 -20.18 6.72
CA THR A 109 -9.08 -20.64 7.98
C THR A 109 -8.49 -19.51 8.82
N THR A 110 -8.23 -18.35 8.21
CA THR A 110 -7.73 -17.15 8.90
C THR A 110 -8.84 -16.14 9.22
N TRP A 111 -10.06 -16.38 8.73
CA TRP A 111 -11.21 -15.53 8.96
C TRP A 111 -11.85 -15.82 10.32
N ASP A 112 -12.07 -14.76 11.11
CA ASP A 112 -12.77 -14.83 12.39
C ASP A 112 -14.24 -14.38 12.22
N PRO A 113 -15.23 -15.28 12.39
CA PRO A 113 -16.65 -14.95 12.28
C PRO A 113 -17.16 -13.94 13.32
N PHE A 114 -16.41 -13.72 14.41
CA PHE A 114 -16.78 -12.78 15.47
C PHE A 114 -16.17 -11.38 15.26
N SER A 115 -15.28 -11.22 14.30
CA SER A 115 -14.61 -9.95 13.99
C SER A 115 -15.46 -8.95 13.19
N GLY A 116 -16.71 -9.29 12.86
CA GLY A 116 -17.59 -8.45 12.04
C GLY A 116 -17.18 -8.34 10.56
N THR A 117 -16.16 -9.10 10.13
CA THR A 117 -15.66 -9.06 8.74
C THR A 117 -16.42 -9.99 7.82
N THR A 118 -16.61 -9.58 6.56
CA THR A 118 -17.08 -10.52 5.54
C THR A 118 -15.94 -11.42 5.09
N PRO A 119 -16.18 -12.74 4.90
CA PRO A 119 -15.15 -13.64 4.42
C PRO A 119 -14.69 -13.25 3.02
N VAL A 120 -13.38 -13.32 2.78
CA VAL A 120 -12.79 -12.99 1.49
C VAL A 120 -13.08 -14.12 0.48
N SER A 121 -13.51 -13.76 -0.72
CA SER A 121 -13.83 -14.68 -1.80
C SER A 121 -12.58 -15.45 -2.23
N PRO A 122 -12.62 -16.80 -2.29
CA PRO A 122 -11.47 -17.58 -2.72
C PRO A 122 -11.25 -17.55 -4.25
N VAL A 123 -12.22 -17.02 -5.03
CA VAL A 123 -12.17 -17.03 -6.51
C VAL A 123 -11.72 -15.68 -7.07
N ALA A 124 -12.05 -14.57 -6.39
CA ALA A 124 -11.70 -13.22 -6.83
C ALA A 124 -11.48 -12.31 -5.62
N PRO A 125 -10.48 -12.61 -4.76
CA PRO A 125 -10.25 -11.83 -3.54
C PRO A 125 -9.86 -10.38 -3.85
N CYS A 126 -9.24 -10.14 -5.00
CA CYS A 126 -8.84 -8.83 -5.50
C CYS A 126 -10.00 -7.81 -5.60
N THR A 127 -11.23 -8.25 -5.84
CA THR A 127 -12.38 -7.34 -5.94
C THR A 127 -12.80 -6.80 -4.58
N GLN A 128 -12.38 -7.45 -3.50
CA GLN A 128 -12.70 -7.07 -2.13
C GLN A 128 -11.53 -6.37 -1.44
N VAL A 129 -10.31 -6.88 -1.58
CA VAL A 129 -9.14 -6.39 -0.83
C VAL A 129 -7.95 -5.99 -1.71
N GLY A 130 -8.14 -5.85 -3.03
CA GLY A 130 -7.08 -5.41 -3.94
C GLY A 130 -5.91 -6.40 -4.00
N TRP A 131 -4.68 -5.94 -3.88
CA TRP A 131 -3.49 -6.81 -3.81
C TRP A 131 -3.48 -7.72 -2.57
N GLY A 132 -4.23 -7.36 -1.53
CA GLY A 132 -4.35 -8.13 -0.30
C GLY A 132 -4.44 -7.24 0.94
N VAL A 133 -4.32 -7.88 2.10
CA VAL A 133 -4.26 -7.25 3.41
C VAL A 133 -2.82 -7.01 3.80
N VAL A 134 -2.54 -5.86 4.42
CA VAL A 134 -1.25 -5.53 5.02
C VAL A 134 -1.36 -5.25 6.51
N ASN A 135 -0.35 -5.66 7.26
CA ASN A 135 -0.17 -5.43 8.69
C ASN A 135 1.33 -5.38 9.03
N MET A 136 1.67 -5.36 10.32
CA MET A 136 3.08 -5.22 10.76
C MET A 136 3.98 -6.39 10.35
N SER A 137 3.45 -7.60 10.08
CA SER A 137 4.26 -8.73 9.62
C SER A 137 4.78 -8.55 8.19
N ASN A 138 4.28 -7.57 7.44
CA ASN A 138 4.75 -7.25 6.10
C ASN A 138 6.07 -6.45 6.09
N ILE A 139 6.43 -5.82 7.21
CA ILE A 139 7.59 -4.91 7.29
C ILE A 139 8.90 -5.61 6.94
N GLU A 140 9.22 -6.71 7.62
CA GLU A 140 10.50 -7.42 7.45
C GLU A 140 10.65 -7.99 6.03
N PRO A 141 9.65 -8.70 5.44
CA PRO A 141 9.72 -9.13 4.05
C PRO A 141 9.93 -7.99 3.05
N MET A 142 9.27 -6.84 3.26
CA MET A 142 9.44 -5.68 2.40
C MET A 142 10.85 -5.07 2.50
N LEU A 143 11.39 -4.95 3.72
CA LEU A 143 12.75 -4.46 3.93
C LEU A 143 13.77 -5.35 3.23
N MET A 144 13.69 -6.67 3.46
CA MET A 144 14.61 -7.64 2.86
C MET A 144 14.53 -7.65 1.33
N HIS A 145 13.34 -7.43 0.77
CA HIS A 145 13.17 -7.31 -0.67
C HIS A 145 13.76 -6.03 -1.23
N LEU A 146 13.50 -4.89 -0.59
CA LEU A 146 13.95 -3.58 -1.07
C LEU A 146 15.46 -3.38 -0.91
N ASN A 147 16.08 -3.93 0.13
CA ASN A 147 17.53 -3.90 0.30
C ASN A 147 18.27 -5.02 -0.46
N GLY A 148 17.51 -5.88 -1.16
CA GLY A 148 18.06 -6.95 -2.01
C GLY A 148 18.57 -8.19 -1.26
N THR A 149 18.40 -8.28 0.07
CA THR A 149 18.85 -9.44 0.85
C THR A 149 18.00 -10.69 0.60
N GLN A 150 16.69 -10.54 0.35
CA GLN A 150 15.81 -11.65 0.04
C GLN A 150 14.69 -11.26 -0.95
N PRO A 151 14.52 -11.97 -2.08
CA PRO A 151 13.41 -11.71 -2.97
C PRO A 151 12.08 -12.18 -2.37
N MET A 152 10.98 -11.54 -2.78
CA MET A 152 9.63 -12.04 -2.54
C MET A 152 9.11 -12.77 -3.77
N ASP A 153 8.28 -13.79 -3.55
CA ASP A 153 7.64 -14.53 -4.63
C ASP A 153 6.65 -13.65 -5.41
N ASN A 154 6.61 -13.87 -6.72
CA ASN A 154 5.63 -13.20 -7.57
C ASN A 154 4.20 -13.54 -7.17
N ARG A 155 3.30 -12.58 -7.34
CA ARG A 155 1.87 -12.78 -7.13
C ARG A 155 1.31 -13.80 -8.15
N PRO A 156 0.30 -14.59 -7.76
CA PRO A 156 -0.46 -15.42 -8.69
C PRO A 156 -0.96 -14.62 -9.91
N GLY A 157 -0.92 -15.22 -11.10
CA GLY A 157 -1.22 -14.51 -12.34
C GLY A 157 -2.67 -14.02 -12.45
N ASP A 158 -3.61 -14.73 -11.83
CA ASP A 158 -5.02 -14.32 -11.71
C ASP A 158 -5.20 -13.04 -10.87
N VAL A 159 -4.41 -12.90 -9.80
CA VAL A 159 -4.36 -11.70 -8.97
C VAL A 159 -3.81 -10.52 -9.75
N VAL A 160 -2.68 -10.72 -10.44
CA VAL A 160 -2.06 -9.67 -11.28
C VAL A 160 -3.01 -9.23 -12.38
N LEU A 161 -3.64 -10.18 -13.08
CA LEU A 161 -4.62 -9.88 -14.12
C LEU A 161 -5.80 -9.07 -13.59
N CYS A 162 -6.34 -9.46 -12.43
CA CYS A 162 -7.44 -8.73 -11.80
C CYS A 162 -7.06 -7.28 -11.46
N MET A 163 -5.89 -7.08 -10.87
CA MET A 163 -5.43 -5.74 -10.49
C MET A 163 -5.10 -4.88 -11.71
N ASN A 164 -4.55 -5.46 -12.77
CA ASN A 164 -4.33 -4.76 -14.04
C ASN A 164 -5.65 -4.31 -14.66
N ILE A 165 -6.66 -5.19 -14.74
CA ILE A 165 -8.00 -4.84 -15.24
C ILE A 165 -8.62 -3.71 -14.40
N ASN A 166 -8.48 -3.78 -13.07
CA ASN A 166 -8.98 -2.73 -12.17
C ASN A 166 -8.28 -1.39 -12.44
N GLN A 167 -6.96 -1.40 -12.67
CA GLN A 167 -6.19 -0.20 -12.98
C GLN A 167 -6.57 0.38 -14.35
N GLU A 168 -6.67 -0.45 -15.39
CA GLU A 168 -7.11 -0.04 -16.73
C GLU A 168 -8.52 0.59 -16.68
N ALA A 169 -9.44 -0.01 -15.93
CA ALA A 169 -10.79 0.52 -15.76
C ALA A 169 -10.79 1.89 -15.05
N ARG A 170 -9.95 2.07 -14.03
CA ARG A 170 -9.77 3.35 -13.33
C ARG A 170 -9.18 4.40 -14.26
N GLU A 171 -8.16 4.06 -15.03
CA GLU A 171 -7.54 4.97 -16.00
C GLU A 171 -8.50 5.35 -17.13
N ALA A 172 -9.29 4.40 -17.62
CA ALA A 172 -10.34 4.69 -18.60
C ALA A 172 -11.42 5.61 -18.03
N TYR A 173 -11.80 5.44 -16.76
CA TYR A 173 -12.80 6.29 -16.11
C TYR A 173 -12.28 7.69 -15.76
N TRP A 174 -11.06 7.80 -15.23
CA TRP A 174 -10.48 9.07 -14.79
C TRP A 174 -9.71 9.81 -15.87
N GLY A 175 -9.16 9.10 -16.86
CA GLY A 175 -8.36 9.66 -17.95
C GLY A 175 -9.16 10.46 -18.98
N VAL A 176 -10.50 10.34 -18.98
CA VAL A 176 -11.39 11.18 -19.79
C VAL A 176 -11.68 12.55 -19.17
N TYR A 177 -11.33 12.75 -17.89
CA TYR A 177 -11.43 14.06 -17.27
C TYR A 177 -10.19 14.89 -17.59
N PRO A 178 -10.33 16.13 -18.09
CA PRO A 178 -9.20 16.99 -18.38
C PRO A 178 -8.46 17.33 -17.08
N SER A 179 -7.30 16.71 -16.84
CA SER A 179 -6.42 17.02 -15.73
C SER A 179 -5.62 18.30 -16.03
N ALA A 180 -6.30 19.44 -16.19
CA ALA A 180 -5.79 20.78 -16.49
C ALA A 180 -4.88 20.93 -17.75
N PRO A 181 -4.89 22.10 -18.41
CA PRO A 181 -4.19 22.30 -19.68
C PRO A 181 -2.74 22.78 -19.46
N ASP A 182 -1.78 22.13 -20.13
CA ASP A 182 -0.79 22.73 -21.03
C ASP A 182 0.48 21.86 -21.12
N ASP A 183 0.78 21.46 -22.36
CA ASP A 183 1.84 20.56 -22.86
C ASP A 183 3.29 21.04 -22.64
N VAL A 184 3.56 21.81 -21.58
CA VAL A 184 4.93 22.34 -21.31
C VAL A 184 5.60 21.67 -20.10
N LEU A 185 4.86 20.91 -19.28
CA LEU A 185 5.40 20.21 -18.10
C LEU A 185 5.28 18.68 -18.17
N VAL A 186 4.76 18.12 -19.26
CA VAL A 186 4.52 16.69 -19.44
C VAL A 186 5.66 16.02 -20.21
N SER A 187 6.91 16.21 -19.75
CA SER A 187 8.03 15.35 -20.20
C SER A 187 8.19 14.10 -19.30
N ASP A 188 7.56 14.08 -18.13
CA ASP A 188 7.78 13.05 -17.09
C ASP A 188 6.62 12.05 -16.95
N ARG A 189 5.69 12.00 -17.92
CA ARG A 189 4.62 10.98 -17.96
C ARG A 189 4.87 9.90 -19.02
N GLU A 190 6.13 9.56 -19.28
CA GLU A 190 6.38 8.22 -19.83
C GLU A 190 6.07 7.20 -18.73
N ALA A 191 4.93 6.54 -18.91
CA ALA A 191 4.43 5.50 -18.05
C ALA A 191 5.50 4.41 -17.84
N ILE A 192 5.63 4.03 -16.57
CA ILE A 192 6.56 3.06 -15.97
C ILE A 192 6.32 1.60 -16.46
N PHE A 193 5.63 1.39 -17.57
CA PHE A 193 5.47 0.06 -18.19
C PHE A 193 5.43 0.18 -19.72
N ARG A 194 6.59 0.32 -20.35
CA ARG A 194 6.81 -0.21 -21.70
C ARG A 194 7.86 -1.31 -21.58
N GLU A 195 7.45 -2.53 -21.88
CA GLU A 195 8.38 -3.63 -22.17
C GLU A 195 9.17 -3.28 -23.44
N GLU A 196 10.48 -3.57 -23.44
CA GLU A 196 11.24 -3.80 -24.68
C GLU A 196 10.85 -5.15 -25.31
#